data_AF-A0A941KY28-F1
#
_entry.id   AF-A0A941KY28-F1
#
_cell.length_a   1.000
_cell.length_b   1.000
_cell.length_c   1.000
_cell.angle_alpha   90.00
_cell.angle_beta   90.00
_cell.angle_gamma   90.00
#
_symmetry.space_group_name_H-M   'P 1'
#
loop_
_entity.id
_entity.type
_entity.pdbx_description
1 polymer ?
#
loop_
_entity_poly.entity_id
_entity_poly.type
_entity_poly.pdbx_seq_one_letter_code
_entity_poly.pdbx_strand_id
1 'polypeptide(L)'
;MQHHTGILTTWKDAKGFGFIKPSEGGNDLFVHIRDFGNIPRKPRVGDIISYQPLKDRDGRLRAADVQIAGVARRDRQTKQGLSATTPHQQRSQHRRRARLPSILSAGIIAVIIGAVSYNTLPGASEPAPSRYSQNAPADSSAAPIDNQRILQAYQNRQSNLQVSGSGVVVKLLQDDLNGSRHQRFILRLSSGITILIAHNIDLAPRIPSLREGDSVRFYGEYEWNDKGGVVHWTHSDPQGRHTTGWLEYNNKRYQ
;
A
#
# COMPACT_ATOMS: atom_id res chain seq x y z
N MET A 1 -17.84 6.98 3.08
CA MET A 1 -17.61 6.29 4.37
C MET A 1 -16.11 6.31 4.66
N GLN A 2 -15.70 6.35 5.93
CA GLN A 2 -14.29 6.51 6.29
C GLN A 2 -13.57 5.15 6.29
N HIS A 3 -12.42 5.07 5.61
CA HIS A 3 -11.53 3.92 5.65
C HIS A 3 -10.56 4.08 6.83
N HIS A 4 -10.31 2.99 7.53
CA HIS A 4 -9.40 2.90 8.67
C HIS A 4 -8.24 1.99 8.29
N THR A 5 -7.13 2.11 9.01
CA THR A 5 -5.96 1.25 8.81
C THR A 5 -5.73 0.36 10.02
N GLY A 6 -5.10 -0.78 9.79
CA GLY A 6 -4.63 -1.67 10.83
C GLY A 6 -3.61 -2.66 10.29
N ILE A 7 -3.02 -3.45 11.17
CA ILE A 7 -2.03 -4.46 10.80
C ILE A 7 -2.66 -5.83 10.96
N LEU A 8 -2.51 -6.71 9.98
CA LEU A 8 -2.90 -8.11 10.11
C LEU A 8 -1.96 -8.77 11.13
N THR A 9 -2.42 -9.04 12.34
CA THR A 9 -1.60 -9.61 13.42
C THR A 9 -1.64 -11.13 13.45
N THR A 10 -2.69 -11.73 12.90
CA THR A 10 -2.85 -13.18 12.82
C THR A 10 -3.41 -13.57 11.46
N TRP A 11 -2.91 -14.66 10.89
CA TRP A 11 -3.50 -15.30 9.72
C TRP A 11 -3.45 -16.83 9.85
N LYS A 12 -4.58 -17.51 9.66
CA LYS A 12 -4.70 -18.98 9.72
C LYS A 12 -5.01 -19.53 8.34
N ASP A 13 -3.97 -19.84 7.56
CA ASP A 13 -4.10 -20.24 6.15
C ASP A 13 -5.05 -21.41 5.88
N ALA A 14 -5.01 -22.45 6.71
CA ALA A 14 -5.87 -23.63 6.55
C ALA A 14 -7.37 -23.30 6.75
N LYS A 15 -7.67 -22.27 7.55
CA LYS A 15 -9.04 -21.83 7.86
C LYS A 15 -9.45 -20.57 7.10
N GLY A 16 -8.52 -19.87 6.46
CA GLY A 16 -8.78 -18.70 5.62
C GLY A 16 -9.24 -17.46 6.37
N PHE A 17 -8.80 -17.25 7.61
CA PHE A 17 -9.17 -16.05 8.39
C PHE A 17 -8.01 -15.52 9.24
N GLY A 18 -8.16 -14.29 9.70
CA GLY A 18 -7.19 -13.61 10.54
C GLY A 18 -7.81 -12.51 11.39
N PHE A 19 -6.93 -11.74 12.03
CA PHE A 19 -7.30 -10.60 12.86
C PHE A 19 -6.45 -9.40 12.50
N ILE A 20 -7.11 -8.24 12.38
CA ILE A 20 -6.50 -6.95 12.13
C ILE A 20 -6.50 -6.18 13.43
N LYS A 21 -5.34 -5.68 13.85
CA LYS A 21 -5.24 -4.72 14.95
C LYS A 21 -5.42 -3.31 14.38
N PRO A 22 -6.49 -2.58 14.73
CA PRO A 22 -6.70 -1.21 14.27
C PRO A 22 -5.54 -0.29 14.70
N SER A 23 -5.10 0.59 13.81
CA SER A 23 -4.10 1.62 14.11
C SER A 23 -4.60 2.61 15.17
N GLU A 24 -5.92 2.85 15.22
CA GLU A 24 -6.59 3.70 16.20
C GLU A 24 -6.76 3.03 17.59
N GLY A 25 -6.39 1.75 17.70
CA GLY A 25 -6.59 0.95 18.90
C GLY A 25 -7.98 0.33 19.00
N GLY A 26 -8.26 -0.29 20.15
CA GLY A 26 -9.49 -1.07 20.36
C GLY A 26 -9.31 -2.56 20.12
N ASN A 27 -10.44 -3.26 19.95
CA ASN A 27 -10.46 -4.71 19.81
C ASN A 27 -10.00 -5.14 18.42
N ASP A 28 -9.33 -6.29 18.36
CA ASP A 28 -8.93 -6.91 17.11
C ASP A 28 -10.14 -7.24 16.23
N LEU A 29 -10.03 -6.88 14.95
CA LEU A 29 -11.09 -7.03 13.97
C LEU A 29 -10.93 -8.34 13.21
N PHE A 30 -12.00 -9.13 13.17
CA PHE A 30 -12.01 -10.34 12.36
C PHE A 30 -11.99 -10.00 10.88
N VAL A 31 -11.21 -10.77 10.12
CA VAL A 31 -11.18 -10.72 8.64
C VAL A 31 -11.08 -12.11 8.04
N HIS A 32 -11.81 -12.36 6.96
CA HIS A 32 -11.81 -13.61 6.22
C HIS A 32 -11.19 -13.43 4.83
N ILE A 33 -10.65 -14.49 4.22
CA ILE A 33 -10.01 -14.46 2.89
C ILE A 33 -10.94 -13.93 1.79
N ARG A 34 -12.25 -14.10 2.00
CA ARG A 34 -13.30 -13.61 1.08
C ARG A 34 -13.42 -12.08 1.10
N ASP A 35 -13.07 -11.43 2.21
CA ASP A 35 -13.18 -9.97 2.38
C ASP A 35 -12.11 -9.21 1.58
N PHE A 36 -11.01 -9.89 1.24
CA PHE A 36 -9.93 -9.34 0.42
C PHE A 36 -10.23 -9.38 -1.10
N GLY A 37 -11.24 -10.16 -1.52
CA GLY A 37 -11.53 -10.39 -2.93
C GLY A 37 -10.42 -11.19 -3.64
N ASN A 38 -10.15 -10.88 -4.91
CA ASN A 38 -9.18 -11.59 -5.74
C ASN A 38 -7.78 -10.97 -5.61
N ILE A 39 -7.08 -11.32 -4.55
CA ILE A 39 -5.70 -10.89 -4.30
C ILE A 39 -4.69 -11.90 -4.90
N PRO A 40 -3.57 -11.43 -5.49
CA PRO A 40 -2.58 -12.27 -6.17
C PRO A 40 -1.77 -13.18 -5.22
N ARG A 41 -1.85 -12.94 -3.91
CA ARG A 41 -1.26 -13.77 -2.85
C ARG A 41 -2.21 -13.85 -1.67
N LYS A 42 -2.01 -14.82 -0.77
CA LYS A 42 -2.74 -14.86 0.50
C LYS A 42 -2.32 -13.70 1.42
N PRO A 43 -3.21 -13.24 2.33
CA PRO A 43 -2.85 -12.32 3.40
C PRO A 43 -1.77 -12.92 4.31
N ARG A 44 -0.95 -12.07 4.91
CA ARG A 44 0.19 -12.46 5.75
C ARG A 44 0.23 -11.58 6.99
N VAL A 45 0.65 -12.15 8.10
CA VAL A 45 0.91 -11.38 9.32
C VAL A 45 1.91 -10.26 8.99
N GLY A 46 1.61 -9.05 9.44
CA GLY A 46 2.34 -7.84 9.09
C GLY A 46 1.75 -7.05 7.92
N ASP A 47 0.81 -7.63 7.15
CA ASP A 47 0.13 -6.89 6.08
C ASP A 47 -0.60 -5.66 6.65
N ILE A 48 -0.35 -4.49 6.07
CA ILE A 48 -1.12 -3.29 6.39
C ILE A 48 -2.43 -3.35 5.63
N ILE A 49 -3.51 -3.28 6.39
CA ILE A 49 -4.86 -3.46 5.93
C ILE A 49 -5.61 -2.14 6.00
N SER A 50 -6.07 -1.64 4.84
CA SER A 50 -7.13 -0.64 4.77
C SER A 50 -8.48 -1.34 4.79
N TYR A 51 -9.41 -0.88 5.62
CA TYR A 51 -10.73 -1.47 5.78
C TYR A 51 -11.78 -0.45 6.19
N GLN A 52 -13.06 -0.80 5.99
CA GLN A 52 -14.20 -0.12 6.58
C GLN A 52 -14.72 -0.93 7.76
N PRO A 53 -14.84 -0.35 8.98
CA PRO A 53 -15.39 -1.06 10.12
C PRO A 53 -16.91 -1.24 9.94
N LEU A 54 -17.37 -2.48 9.98
CA LEU A 54 -18.80 -2.81 10.06
C LEU A 54 -19.10 -3.54 11.37
N LYS A 55 -20.24 -3.25 11.99
CA LYS A 55 -20.81 -4.12 13.01
C LYS A 55 -21.63 -5.22 12.35
N ASP A 56 -21.45 -6.46 12.76
CA ASP A 56 -22.31 -7.57 12.33
C ASP A 56 -23.67 -7.57 13.07
N ARG A 57 -24.51 -8.56 12.79
CA ARG A 57 -25.84 -8.73 13.43
C ARG A 57 -25.76 -8.98 14.94
N ASP A 58 -24.63 -9.46 15.43
CA ASP A 58 -24.39 -9.80 16.84
C ASP A 58 -23.58 -8.69 17.55
N GLY A 59 -23.32 -7.56 16.88
CA GLY A 59 -22.60 -6.40 17.40
C GLY A 59 -21.08 -6.50 17.39
N ARG A 60 -20.49 -7.56 16.81
CA ARG A 60 -19.03 -7.70 16.66
C ARG A 60 -18.52 -6.85 15.50
N LEU A 61 -17.33 -6.27 15.68
CA LEU A 61 -16.69 -5.46 14.65
C LEU A 61 -15.96 -6.36 13.65
N ARG A 62 -16.26 -6.18 12.36
CA ARG A 62 -15.62 -6.83 11.21
C ARG A 62 -15.02 -5.80 10.26
N ALA A 63 -13.94 -6.20 9.58
CA ALA A 63 -13.38 -5.42 8.48
C ALA A 63 -14.14 -5.72 7.17
N ALA A 64 -14.50 -4.68 6.42
CA ALA A 64 -15.09 -4.78 5.08
C ALA A 64 -14.30 -3.93 4.08
N ASP A 65 -14.50 -4.18 2.79
CA ASP A 65 -13.71 -3.57 1.69
C ASP A 65 -12.21 -3.59 1.97
N VAL A 66 -11.71 -4.80 2.24
CA VAL A 66 -10.36 -5.01 2.77
C VAL A 66 -9.35 -4.94 1.63
N GLN A 67 -8.33 -4.11 1.82
CA GLN A 67 -7.24 -3.93 0.86
C GLN A 67 -5.90 -4.06 1.59
N ILE A 68 -5.01 -4.86 1.02
CA ILE A 68 -3.63 -4.97 1.52
C ILE A 68 -2.82 -3.88 0.80
N ALA A 69 -2.19 -3.00 1.57
CA ALA A 69 -1.30 -1.99 1.02
C ALA A 69 -0.20 -2.64 0.15
N GLY A 70 0.07 -2.07 -1.03
CA GLY A 70 1.07 -2.61 -1.97
C GLY A 70 0.64 -3.84 -2.79
N VAL A 71 -0.59 -4.36 -2.61
CA VAL A 71 -1.10 -5.52 -3.36
C VAL A 71 -2.23 -5.09 -4.30
N ALA A 72 -1.89 -4.83 -5.56
CA ALA A 72 -2.88 -4.50 -6.60
C ALA A 72 -3.83 -5.69 -6.84
N ARG A 73 -5.15 -5.42 -6.84
CA ARG A 73 -6.17 -6.43 -7.22
C ARG A 73 -6.01 -6.77 -8.70
N ARG A 74 -6.20 -8.06 -9.05
CA ARG A 74 -6.54 -8.42 -10.44
C ARG A 74 -8.05 -8.33 -10.56
N ASP A 75 -8.54 -7.31 -11.27
CA ASP A 75 -9.96 -7.18 -11.56
C ASP A 75 -10.48 -8.46 -12.22
N ARG A 76 -11.45 -9.08 -11.58
CA ARG A 76 -12.14 -10.25 -12.12
C ARG A 76 -13.32 -9.74 -12.92
N GLN A 77 -13.21 -9.80 -14.25
CA GLN A 77 -14.34 -9.84 -15.17
C GLN A 77 -15.46 -10.69 -14.57
N THR A 78 -16.63 -10.09 -14.41
CA THR A 78 -17.90 -10.75 -14.13
C THR A 78 -18.19 -11.74 -15.26
N LYS A 79 -17.91 -13.02 -15.04
CA LYS A 79 -18.57 -14.11 -15.76
C LYS A 79 -19.75 -14.57 -14.93
N GLN A 80 -20.91 -13.98 -15.19
CA GLN A 80 -22.19 -14.65 -14.92
C GLN A 80 -22.31 -15.81 -15.92
N GLY A 81 -22.68 -16.99 -15.41
CA GLY A 81 -22.98 -18.18 -16.20
C GLY A 81 -24.22 -17.99 -17.10
N LEU A 82 -24.69 -18.97 -17.87
CA LEU A 82 -24.68 -20.41 -17.69
C LEU A 82 -25.03 -21.09 -19.03
N SER A 83 -24.57 -22.33 -19.18
CA SER A 83 -25.24 -23.49 -19.81
C SER A 83 -25.52 -23.56 -21.33
N ALA A 84 -25.03 -24.69 -21.87
CA ALA A 84 -25.70 -25.66 -22.75
C ALA A 84 -25.95 -25.31 -24.23
N THR A 85 -25.20 -26.02 -25.07
CA THR A 85 -25.62 -26.84 -26.22
C THR A 85 -26.75 -26.34 -27.14
N THR A 86 -26.34 -26.14 -28.40
CA THR A 86 -27.08 -25.95 -29.68
C THR A 86 -28.43 -26.72 -29.79
N PRO A 87 -29.41 -26.26 -30.61
CA PRO A 87 -29.25 -26.23 -32.07
C PRO A 87 -29.97 -25.11 -32.86
N HIS A 88 -29.41 -24.86 -34.05
CA HIS A 88 -30.06 -24.67 -35.36
C HIS A 88 -30.99 -23.46 -35.65
N GLN A 89 -30.85 -23.04 -36.91
CA GLN A 89 -31.52 -22.00 -37.67
C GLN A 89 -33.05 -22.04 -37.57
N GLN A 90 -33.69 -20.86 -37.55
CA GLN A 90 -34.59 -20.46 -38.66
C GLN A 90 -35.08 -19.01 -38.53
N ARG A 91 -35.16 -18.38 -39.70
CA ARG A 91 -35.74 -17.07 -40.00
C ARG A 91 -37.23 -16.98 -39.64
N SER A 92 -37.67 -15.79 -39.23
CA SER A 92 -38.94 -15.14 -39.66
C SER A 92 -38.99 -13.75 -39.02
N GLN A 93 -38.74 -12.67 -39.76
CA GLN A 93 -39.70 -11.87 -40.51
C GLN A 93 -40.97 -11.41 -39.74
N HIS A 94 -41.02 -10.08 -39.56
CA HIS A 94 -42.18 -9.20 -39.76
C HIS A 94 -43.20 -8.96 -38.62
N ARG A 95 -43.15 -7.71 -38.11
CA ARG A 95 -44.24 -6.70 -37.90
C ARG A 95 -45.48 -7.13 -37.04
N ARG A 96 -46.06 -6.37 -36.10
CA ARG A 96 -46.51 -4.95 -36.06
C ARG A 96 -46.96 -4.54 -34.63
N ARG A 97 -46.77 -3.24 -34.29
CA ARG A 97 -47.63 -2.26 -33.53
C ARG A 97 -48.13 -2.63 -32.09
N ALA A 98 -48.28 -1.75 -31.09
CA ALA A 98 -48.02 -0.32 -30.84
C ALA A 98 -48.28 0.02 -29.34
N ARG A 99 -47.80 1.21 -28.90
CA ARG A 99 -48.22 2.10 -27.78
C ARG A 99 -47.24 2.26 -26.59
N LEU A 100 -46.88 3.53 -26.33
CA LEU A 100 -46.01 4.11 -25.28
C LEU A 100 -46.87 4.71 -24.13
N PRO A 101 -46.32 5.14 -22.96
CA PRO A 101 -45.54 6.40 -22.78
C PRO A 101 -44.23 6.24 -21.97
N SER A 102 -43.10 6.86 -22.37
CA SER A 102 -42.52 8.16 -21.91
C SER A 102 -41.88 8.09 -20.51
N ILE A 103 -40.60 8.44 -20.35
CA ILE A 103 -40.08 9.68 -19.72
C ILE A 103 -38.55 9.76 -19.97
N LEU A 104 -38.12 10.87 -20.60
CA LEU A 104 -36.88 11.67 -20.43
C LEU A 104 -35.50 10.97 -20.57
N SER A 105 -34.44 11.51 -21.20
CA SER A 105 -34.15 12.67 -22.05
C SER A 105 -32.69 12.50 -22.49
N ALA A 106 -32.38 12.90 -23.73
CA ALA A 106 -31.09 13.40 -24.30
C ALA A 106 -29.75 12.89 -23.72
N GLY A 107 -28.80 12.36 -24.50
CA GLY A 107 -28.45 12.66 -25.89
C GLY A 107 -27.20 13.55 -25.96
N ILE A 108 -26.32 13.22 -26.93
CA ILE A 108 -25.08 13.89 -27.45
C ILE A 108 -23.91 12.90 -27.32
N ILE A 109 -23.53 12.10 -28.32
CA ILE A 109 -22.92 12.38 -29.65
C ILE A 109 -21.66 13.26 -29.57
N ALA A 110 -20.50 12.61 -29.75
CA ALA A 110 -19.45 13.13 -30.63
C ALA A 110 -18.54 11.98 -31.10
N VAL A 111 -18.80 11.53 -32.32
CA VAL A 111 -17.84 10.85 -33.19
C VAL A 111 -16.98 11.94 -33.84
N ILE A 112 -15.65 11.81 -33.83
CA ILE A 112 -14.83 12.30 -34.96
C ILE A 112 -13.77 11.24 -35.31
N ILE A 113 -13.87 10.82 -36.56
CA ILE A 113 -12.98 10.02 -37.39
C ILE A 113 -11.88 10.94 -37.95
N GLY A 114 -10.67 10.42 -38.22
CA GLY A 114 -9.83 11.05 -39.25
C GLY A 114 -8.34 10.74 -39.16
N ALA A 115 -7.91 9.76 -39.96
CA ALA A 115 -6.51 9.52 -40.30
C ALA A 115 -5.98 10.58 -41.28
N VAL A 116 -4.64 10.74 -41.32
CA VAL A 116 -3.76 10.73 -42.51
C VAL A 116 -2.52 11.63 -42.28
N SER A 117 -1.37 11.04 -42.62
CA SER A 117 0.01 11.50 -42.59
C SER A 117 0.30 12.74 -43.48
N TYR A 118 1.39 13.48 -43.20
CA TYR A 118 2.59 13.66 -44.06
C TYR A 118 3.46 14.89 -43.63
N ASN A 119 4.79 14.67 -43.67
CA ASN A 119 5.91 15.59 -43.92
C ASN A 119 6.41 16.65 -42.87
N THR A 120 7.57 16.32 -42.26
CA THR A 120 8.93 16.91 -42.45
C THR A 120 9.30 18.38 -42.03
N LEU A 121 10.10 18.46 -40.94
CA LEU A 121 11.23 19.37 -40.54
C LEU A 121 10.97 20.84 -40.08
N PRO A 122 11.91 21.50 -39.34
CA PRO A 122 12.55 21.12 -38.07
C PRO A 122 12.59 22.27 -37.03
N GLY A 123 12.91 21.96 -35.76
CA GLY A 123 13.58 22.91 -34.86
C GLY A 123 12.78 23.39 -33.65
N ALA A 124 13.03 22.78 -32.50
CA ALA A 124 13.29 23.44 -31.22
C ALA A 124 13.58 22.34 -30.19
N SER A 125 14.80 22.36 -29.67
CA SER A 125 15.28 21.47 -28.61
C SER A 125 14.58 21.77 -27.29
N GLU A 126 13.78 20.83 -26.80
CA GLU A 126 13.44 20.70 -25.38
C GLU A 126 13.96 19.35 -24.88
N PRO A 127 14.73 19.30 -23.77
CA PRO A 127 15.14 18.03 -23.19
C PRO A 127 13.92 17.41 -22.51
N ALA A 128 13.49 16.25 -23.02
CA ALA A 128 12.51 15.40 -22.37
C ALA A 128 12.99 14.98 -20.96
N PRO A 129 12.10 14.82 -19.97
CA PRO A 129 12.48 14.26 -18.68
C PRO A 129 12.98 12.83 -18.90
N SER A 130 14.25 12.63 -18.56
CA SER A 130 14.96 11.37 -18.62
C SER A 130 14.16 10.28 -17.91
N ARG A 131 13.82 9.25 -18.68
CA ARG A 131 13.45 7.92 -18.17
C ARG A 131 14.57 7.48 -17.23
N TYR A 132 14.31 7.42 -15.92
CA TYR A 132 15.19 6.71 -15.00
C TYR A 132 15.10 5.23 -15.36
N SER A 133 16.03 4.82 -16.22
CA SER A 133 16.34 3.43 -16.53
C SER A 133 16.65 2.71 -15.23
N GLN A 134 16.09 1.52 -15.11
CA GLN A 134 16.52 0.47 -14.21
C GLN A 134 18.04 0.32 -14.33
N ASN A 135 18.74 0.80 -13.30
CA ASN A 135 20.09 0.48 -12.91
C ASN A 135 20.23 1.04 -11.48
N ALA A 136 19.54 0.38 -10.54
CA ALA A 136 19.82 0.60 -9.13
C ALA A 136 21.26 0.16 -8.87
N PRO A 137 22.15 1.04 -8.35
CA PRO A 137 23.47 0.59 -7.96
C PRO A 137 23.31 -0.41 -6.82
N ALA A 138 23.97 -1.56 -6.96
CA ALA A 138 24.00 -2.65 -5.99
C ALA A 138 24.80 -2.30 -4.71
N ASP A 139 24.74 -1.04 -4.28
CA ASP A 139 25.46 -0.54 -3.12
C ASP A 139 24.60 0.50 -2.38
N SER A 140 23.67 0.01 -1.56
CA SER A 140 22.85 0.79 -0.61
C SER A 140 23.69 1.38 0.55
N SER A 141 25.01 1.47 0.40
CA SER A 141 25.97 1.88 1.42
C SER A 141 25.94 3.37 1.72
N ALA A 142 25.39 4.22 0.84
CA ALA A 142 25.29 5.66 1.06
C ALA A 142 24.01 6.29 0.47
N ALA A 143 22.83 5.72 0.74
CA ALA A 143 21.57 6.37 0.36
C ALA A 143 21.58 7.84 0.88
N PRO A 144 21.42 8.85 -0.01
CA PRO A 144 21.40 10.25 0.41
C PRO A 144 20.29 10.50 1.42
N ILE A 145 20.54 11.29 2.45
CA ILE A 145 19.50 11.67 3.42
C ILE A 145 18.48 12.57 2.72
N ASP A 146 17.20 12.18 2.73
CA ASP A 146 16.12 12.90 2.07
C ASP A 146 14.89 13.05 2.98
N ASN A 147 15.05 13.86 4.02
CA ASN A 147 13.97 14.18 4.95
C ASN A 147 12.84 15.01 4.29
N GLN A 148 13.11 15.67 3.15
CA GLN A 148 12.10 16.46 2.43
C GLN A 148 11.11 15.56 1.71
N ARG A 149 11.56 14.46 1.11
CA ARG A 149 10.67 13.45 0.52
C ARG A 149 9.70 12.85 1.53
N ILE A 150 10.13 12.66 2.78
CA ILE A 150 9.26 12.16 3.86
C ILE A 150 8.21 13.22 4.23
N LEU A 151 8.59 14.49 4.32
CA LEU A 151 7.64 15.60 4.54
C LEU A 151 6.60 15.68 3.41
N GLN A 152 7.04 15.57 2.15
CA GLN A 152 6.15 15.56 0.99
C GLN A 152 5.20 14.36 1.02
N ALA A 153 5.71 13.16 1.32
CA ALA A 153 4.88 11.97 1.48
C ALA A 153 3.85 12.14 2.61
N TYR A 154 4.23 12.79 3.71
CA TYR A 154 3.32 13.14 4.79
C TYR A 154 2.22 14.11 4.36
N GLN A 155 2.59 15.23 3.73
CA GLN A 155 1.65 16.26 3.25
C GLN A 155 0.69 15.73 2.19
N ASN A 156 1.19 14.85 1.31
CA ASN A 156 0.43 14.26 0.21
C ASN A 156 -0.27 12.94 0.58
N ARG A 157 -0.18 12.51 1.86
CA ARG A 157 -0.78 11.26 2.36
C ARG A 157 -0.36 10.00 1.57
N GLN A 158 0.92 9.91 1.23
CA GLN A 158 1.49 8.84 0.42
C GLN A 158 2.10 7.73 1.29
N SER A 159 1.98 6.48 0.84
CA SER A 159 2.44 5.25 1.51
C SER A 159 3.20 4.34 0.53
N ASN A 160 3.85 3.29 1.03
CA ASN A 160 4.69 2.36 0.25
C ASN A 160 5.87 3.07 -0.45
N LEU A 161 6.49 4.05 0.21
CA LEU A 161 7.64 4.77 -0.34
C LEU A 161 8.93 4.32 0.33
N GLN A 162 9.87 3.80 -0.44
CA GLN A 162 11.24 3.65 0.04
C GLN A 162 11.86 5.03 0.26
N VAL A 163 12.33 5.28 1.49
CA VAL A 163 12.90 6.56 1.91
C VAL A 163 14.18 6.34 2.71
N SER A 164 15.10 7.30 2.60
CA SER A 164 16.27 7.44 3.47
C SER A 164 16.16 8.75 4.23
N GLY A 165 16.53 8.74 5.50
CA GLY A 165 16.43 9.91 6.34
C GLY A 165 17.33 9.84 7.56
N SER A 166 17.39 10.96 8.28
CA SER A 166 18.07 11.03 9.56
C SER A 166 17.31 11.92 10.52
N GLY A 167 17.36 11.57 11.80
CA GLY A 167 16.69 12.35 12.83
C GLY A 167 17.27 12.11 14.20
N VAL A 168 16.83 12.94 15.13
CA VAL A 168 17.16 12.84 16.55
C VAL A 168 16.06 12.03 17.23
N VAL A 169 16.43 11.05 18.04
CA VAL A 169 15.50 10.29 18.88
C VAL A 169 14.88 11.24 19.90
N VAL A 170 13.57 11.48 19.79
CA VAL A 170 12.83 12.31 20.74
C VAL A 170 12.01 11.49 21.73
N LYS A 171 11.82 10.20 21.43
CA LYS A 171 11.15 9.28 22.35
C LYS A 171 11.62 7.85 22.11
N LEU A 172 12.02 7.17 23.18
CA LEU A 172 12.10 5.70 23.17
C LEU A 172 10.76 5.11 23.62
N LEU A 173 10.27 4.13 22.88
CA LEU A 173 9.07 3.39 23.24
C LEU A 173 9.49 2.00 23.75
N GLN A 174 8.60 1.37 24.52
CA GLN A 174 8.78 -0.04 24.84
C GLN A 174 8.81 -0.87 23.56
N ASP A 175 9.71 -1.85 23.53
CA ASP A 175 9.74 -2.85 22.46
C ASP A 175 8.35 -3.48 22.33
N ASP A 176 7.89 -3.62 21.09
CA ASP A 176 6.71 -4.41 20.80
C ASP A 176 7.14 -5.88 20.80
N LEU A 177 6.59 -6.68 21.71
CA LEU A 177 6.90 -8.10 21.85
C LEU A 177 5.78 -9.00 21.35
N ASN A 178 4.72 -8.43 20.74
CA ASN A 178 3.59 -9.20 20.23
C ASN A 178 3.76 -9.49 18.74
N GLY A 179 3.69 -10.77 18.35
CA GLY A 179 3.99 -11.18 16.98
C GLY A 179 5.47 -11.02 16.65
N SER A 180 5.79 -10.45 15.49
CA SER A 180 7.17 -10.06 15.18
C SER A 180 7.61 -8.95 16.12
N ARG A 181 8.75 -9.15 16.77
CA ARG A 181 9.26 -8.22 17.78
C ARG A 181 9.82 -6.98 17.10
N HIS A 182 9.52 -5.80 17.65
CA HIS A 182 10.04 -4.54 17.12
C HIS A 182 10.62 -3.65 18.20
N GLN A 183 11.82 -3.13 17.96
CA GLN A 183 12.28 -1.94 18.67
C GLN A 183 11.57 -0.73 18.07
N ARG A 184 11.00 0.12 18.94
CA ARG A 184 10.23 1.28 18.53
C ARG A 184 10.75 2.56 19.15
N PHE A 185 10.87 3.60 18.34
CA PHE A 185 11.29 4.92 18.79
C PHE A 185 10.83 5.99 17.81
N ILE A 186 10.70 7.23 18.30
CA ILE A 186 10.26 8.37 17.49
C ILE A 186 11.48 9.21 17.14
N LEU A 187 11.64 9.49 15.85
CA LEU A 187 12.64 10.43 15.35
C LEU A 187 11.98 11.77 15.03
N ARG A 188 12.61 12.88 15.42
CA ARG A 188 12.35 14.20 14.84
C ARG A 188 13.33 14.44 13.70
N LEU A 189 12.79 14.65 12.51
CA LEU A 189 13.57 14.91 11.30
C LEU A 189 13.94 16.40 11.21
N SER A 190 14.95 16.72 10.40
CA SER A 190 15.33 18.12 10.14
C SER A 190 14.23 18.93 9.43
N SER A 191 13.27 18.25 8.79
CA SER A 191 12.06 18.86 8.21
C SER A 191 11.02 19.27 9.25
N GLY A 192 11.23 18.94 10.54
CA GLY A 192 10.35 19.32 11.65
C GLY A 192 9.27 18.29 12.00
N ILE A 193 8.93 17.38 11.09
CA ILE A 193 7.99 16.28 11.40
C ILE A 193 8.65 15.20 12.26
N THR A 194 7.82 14.47 12.98
CA THR A 194 8.21 13.27 13.70
C THR A 194 7.72 12.03 12.98
N ILE A 195 8.51 10.96 13.00
CA ILE A 195 8.12 9.64 12.47
C ILE A 195 8.36 8.56 13.51
N LEU A 196 7.55 7.50 13.46
CA LEU A 196 7.80 6.27 14.24
C LEU A 196 8.74 5.35 13.45
N ILE A 197 9.79 4.84 14.07
CA ILE A 197 10.57 3.73 13.54
C ILE A 197 10.05 2.44 14.17
N ALA A 198 9.71 1.46 13.34
CA ALA A 198 9.39 0.09 13.74
C ALA A 198 10.46 -0.85 13.16
N HIS A 199 11.46 -1.18 13.97
CA HIS A 199 12.60 -2.01 13.56
C HIS A 199 12.42 -3.45 14.03
N ASN A 200 12.27 -4.40 13.09
CA ASN A 200 12.04 -5.80 13.40
C ASN A 200 13.30 -6.46 13.99
N ILE A 201 13.26 -6.74 15.30
CA ILE A 201 14.40 -7.29 16.05
C ILE A 201 14.48 -8.83 16.02
N ASP A 202 13.59 -9.49 15.28
CA ASP A 202 13.74 -10.89 14.90
C ASP A 202 14.64 -11.06 13.68
N LEU A 203 14.69 -10.04 12.81
CA LEU A 203 15.41 -10.08 11.53
C LEU A 203 16.75 -9.33 11.57
N ALA A 204 16.85 -8.30 12.40
CA ALA A 204 18.07 -7.52 12.59
C ALA A 204 18.34 -7.30 14.09
N PRO A 205 19.60 -7.05 14.51
CA PRO A 205 19.89 -6.81 15.91
C PRO A 205 19.22 -5.52 16.42
N ARG A 206 18.65 -5.55 17.62
CA ARG A 206 18.25 -4.35 18.37
C ARG A 206 19.43 -3.40 18.54
N ILE A 207 19.19 -2.10 18.64
CA ILE A 207 20.17 -1.09 19.07
C ILE A 207 20.12 -0.99 20.60
N PRO A 208 21.03 -1.63 21.37
CA PRO A 208 20.89 -1.75 22.82
C PRO A 208 21.12 -0.43 23.56
N SER A 209 22.00 0.43 23.06
CA SER A 209 22.46 1.65 23.72
C SER A 209 21.79 2.93 23.23
N LEU A 210 20.74 2.81 22.40
CA LEU A 210 20.02 3.97 21.87
C LEU A 210 19.37 4.76 23.01
N ARG A 211 19.49 6.09 22.99
CA ARG A 211 18.90 7.02 23.96
C ARG A 211 18.17 8.17 23.27
N GLU A 212 17.28 8.84 24.01
CA GLU A 212 16.75 10.13 23.57
C GLU A 212 17.90 11.14 23.41
N GLY A 213 17.86 11.95 22.35
CA GLY A 213 18.93 12.86 21.95
C GLY A 213 19.92 12.27 20.93
N ASP A 214 19.95 10.94 20.75
CA ASP A 214 20.84 10.29 19.79
C ASP A 214 20.40 10.54 18.34
N SER A 215 21.38 10.62 17.42
CA SER A 215 21.12 10.70 15.98
C SER A 215 21.09 9.30 15.36
N VAL A 216 20.07 9.02 14.56
CA VAL A 216 19.92 7.77 13.81
C VAL A 216 19.70 8.10 12.33
N ARG A 217 20.42 7.41 11.46
CA ARG A 217 20.15 7.36 10.01
C ARG A 217 19.35 6.09 9.73
N PHE A 218 18.47 6.15 8.74
CA PHE A 218 17.66 5.01 8.37
C PHE A 218 17.46 4.96 6.85
N TYR A 219 17.19 3.75 6.39
CA TYR A 219 16.65 3.46 5.07
C TYR A 219 15.57 2.39 5.26
N GLY A 220 14.37 2.66 4.75
CA GLY A 220 13.23 1.78 4.95
C GLY A 220 12.03 2.24 4.14
N GLU A 221 10.92 1.54 4.30
CA GLU A 221 9.65 1.90 3.66
C GLU A 221 8.85 2.81 4.59
N TYR A 222 8.24 3.86 4.05
CA TYR A 222 7.40 4.82 4.76
C TYR A 222 5.92 4.57 4.50
N GLU A 223 5.14 4.66 5.59
CA GLU A 223 3.70 4.51 5.63
C GLU A 223 3.04 5.70 6.32
N TRP A 224 2.06 6.30 5.67
CA TRP A 224 1.37 7.48 6.19
C TRP A 224 0.44 7.15 7.36
N ASN A 225 0.42 8.03 8.36
CA ASN A 225 -0.65 8.17 9.34
C ASN A 225 -0.75 9.64 9.78
N ASP A 226 -1.77 9.98 10.58
CA ASP A 226 -2.03 11.33 11.08
C ASP A 226 -1.01 11.85 12.13
N LYS A 227 -0.08 10.99 12.58
CA LYS A 227 0.98 11.31 13.56
C LYS A 227 2.36 11.49 12.93
N GLY A 228 2.43 11.61 11.60
CA GLY A 228 3.67 11.84 10.85
C GLY A 228 4.19 10.61 10.09
N GLY A 229 3.58 9.44 10.28
CA GLY A 229 3.90 8.20 9.59
C GLY A 229 4.84 7.25 10.35
N VAL A 230 5.01 6.05 9.78
CA VAL A 230 5.86 4.97 10.30
C VAL A 230 6.87 4.61 9.22
N VAL A 231 8.12 4.38 9.62
CA VAL A 231 9.12 3.73 8.79
C VAL A 231 9.38 2.32 9.32
N HIS A 232 9.24 1.34 8.42
CA HIS A 232 9.43 -0.08 8.64
C HIS A 232 10.35 -0.65 7.56
N TRP A 233 10.51 -1.98 7.48
CA TRP A 233 11.48 -2.63 6.58
C TRP A 233 12.91 -2.11 6.74
N THR A 234 13.31 -1.75 7.95
CA THR A 234 14.66 -1.25 8.26
C THR A 234 15.65 -2.40 8.51
N HIS A 235 15.54 -3.47 7.72
CA HIS A 235 16.36 -4.68 7.82
C HIS A 235 16.59 -5.29 6.43
N SER A 236 17.53 -6.23 6.36
CA SER A 236 17.76 -7.06 5.19
C SER A 236 16.57 -7.98 4.97
N ASP A 237 16.14 -8.18 3.72
CA ASP A 237 15.18 -9.22 3.37
C ASP A 237 15.96 -10.45 2.83
N PRO A 238 16.14 -11.53 3.62
CA PRO A 238 16.89 -12.71 3.19
C PRO A 238 16.29 -13.39 1.96
N GLN A 239 15.02 -13.11 1.66
CA GLN A 239 14.28 -13.72 0.55
C GLN A 239 14.25 -12.81 -0.69
N GLY A 240 14.80 -11.59 -0.60
CA GLY A 240 14.96 -10.65 -1.73
C GLY A 240 13.65 -10.22 -2.40
N ARG A 241 12.54 -10.22 -1.66
CA ARG A 241 11.20 -9.88 -2.16
C ARG A 241 10.84 -8.41 -1.97
N HIS A 242 11.55 -7.73 -1.06
CA HIS A 242 11.45 -6.31 -0.78
C HIS A 242 12.83 -5.66 -0.82
N THR A 243 12.86 -4.35 -1.10
CA THR A 243 14.08 -3.55 -0.98
C THR A 243 14.58 -3.64 0.46
N THR A 244 15.85 -3.99 0.64
CA THR A 244 16.45 -4.07 1.97
C THR A 244 16.57 -2.67 2.60
N GLY A 245 16.37 -2.60 3.90
CA GLY A 245 16.59 -1.40 4.69
C GLY A 245 17.61 -1.61 5.80
N TRP A 246 17.82 -0.56 6.58
CA TRP A 246 18.77 -0.55 7.67
C TRP A 246 18.51 0.61 8.63
N LEU A 247 18.98 0.45 9.87
CA LEU A 247 19.27 1.56 10.77
C LEU A 247 20.78 1.73 10.91
N GLU A 248 21.25 2.95 11.09
CA GLU A 248 22.65 3.26 11.32
C GLU A 248 22.77 4.22 12.51
N TYR A 249 23.55 3.79 13.49
CA TYR A 249 23.77 4.46 14.77
C TYR A 249 25.22 4.29 15.19
N ASN A 250 25.90 5.39 15.55
CA ASN A 250 27.33 5.41 15.91
C ASN A 250 28.21 4.68 14.89
N ASN A 251 28.01 4.96 13.60
CA ASN A 251 28.72 4.33 12.47
C ASN A 251 28.58 2.80 12.38
N LYS A 252 27.62 2.21 13.10
CA LYS A 252 27.27 0.80 13.02
C LYS A 252 25.91 0.65 12.36
N ARG A 253 25.85 -0.24 11.36
CA ARG A 253 24.61 -0.60 10.67
C ARG A 253 23.93 -1.79 11.34
N TYR A 254 22.61 -1.74 11.39
CA TYR A 254 21.70 -2.75 11.92
C TYR A 254 20.73 -3.10 10.79
N GLN A 255 20.86 -4.32 10.25
CA GLN A 255 20.09 -4.84 9.13
C GLN A 255 20.09 -6.36 9.13
#